data_AF-A0A1V8TWA7-F1
#
_entry.id   AF-A0A1V8TWA7-F1
#
_cell.length_a   1.000
_cell.length_b   1.000
_cell.length_c   1.000
_cell.angle_alpha   90.00
_cell.angle_beta   90.00
_cell.angle_gamma   90.00
#
_symmetry.space_group_name_H-M   'P 1'
#
loop_
_entity.id
_entity.type
_entity.pdbx_description
1 polymer ?
#
loop_
_entity_poly.entity_id
_entity_poly.type
_entity_poly.pdbx_seq_one_letter_code
_entity_poly.pdbx_strand_id
1 'polypeptide(L)'
;MSSDDASESADAAFTAQLYLFEAVGCVASAHSVPAETKALVAKSVIGPLAADLNRSLPAARNRDERAILQIHHIIMAFGTLAQGLSDWTPGQKHGAPPDTTVGDVFVEATDAVLLALDNLSSSVAVRDAARHSFPRLLGVLGSRMLPQLPRWIDGLLSSASSNDEMAMFLRLLVQVVYGFKTSISPILDQLLTPLLQKVFAGLSVPATGTDDQIQLKELKLQYLNFILIVINNDLSSVLVSPTNQATFDPFLQTLTHFAQDPSDPATARLALSVLTKMTSTWGGPDISTSDPSAQPAPLLPGFDGFILSTFAPIPWALLSAPKFNAQDAQIRTVLFEAGSLLWTILRKTGVRYRDQLSGELRGLGASEDSIGQFLQGMEGDVASYRKFFAGFVAGK
;
A
#
# COMPACT_ATOMS: atom_id res chain seq x y z
N MET A 1 -11.04 44.85 -2.38
CA MET A 1 -10.22 43.65 -2.66
C MET A 1 -10.21 42.87 -1.36
N SER A 2 -11.03 41.82 -1.27
CA SER A 2 -11.11 41.00 -0.06
C SER A 2 -9.80 40.23 0.10
N SER A 3 -9.44 39.83 1.34
CA SER A 3 -8.28 38.97 1.59
C SER A 3 -8.34 37.66 0.79
N ASP A 4 -9.56 37.19 0.55
CA ASP A 4 -9.83 35.94 -0.18
C ASP A 4 -9.48 36.09 -1.66
N ASP A 5 -9.87 37.19 -2.31
CA ASP A 5 -9.51 37.49 -3.71
C ASP A 5 -8.00 37.58 -3.92
N ALA A 6 -7.27 38.12 -2.94
CA ALA A 6 -5.82 38.24 -3.00
C ALA A 6 -5.10 36.90 -2.81
N SER A 7 -5.65 36.02 -1.98
CA SER A 7 -5.13 34.65 -1.78
C SER A 7 -5.35 33.77 -3.02
N GLU A 8 -6.55 33.81 -3.62
CA GLU A 8 -6.84 33.09 -4.87
C GLU A 8 -5.96 33.57 -6.03
N SER A 9 -5.71 34.88 -6.12
CA SER A 9 -4.82 35.45 -7.13
C SER A 9 -3.35 35.06 -6.94
N ALA A 10 -2.89 34.91 -5.70
CA ALA A 10 -1.51 34.51 -5.40
C ALA A 10 -1.27 33.02 -5.74
N ASP A 11 -2.23 32.16 -5.39
CA ASP A 11 -2.19 30.73 -5.70
C ASP A 11 -2.27 30.48 -7.22
N ALA A 12 -3.07 31.26 -7.94
CA ALA A 12 -3.13 31.22 -9.40
C ALA A 12 -1.80 31.64 -10.05
N ALA A 13 -1.15 32.69 -9.54
CA ALA A 13 0.15 33.15 -10.04
C ALA A 13 1.25 32.11 -9.81
N PHE A 14 1.29 31.49 -8.62
CA PHE A 14 2.24 30.41 -8.33
C PHE A 14 2.00 29.17 -9.21
N THR A 15 0.73 28.77 -9.37
CA THR A 15 0.38 27.66 -10.28
C THR A 15 0.83 27.94 -11.72
N ALA A 16 0.65 29.18 -12.20
CA ALA A 16 1.16 29.59 -13.50
C ALA A 16 2.70 29.52 -13.60
N GLN A 17 3.41 29.84 -12.51
CA GLN A 17 4.86 29.72 -12.45
C GLN A 17 5.34 28.26 -12.49
N LEU A 18 4.59 27.32 -11.91
CA LEU A 18 4.91 25.88 -12.01
C LEU A 18 4.94 25.40 -13.45
N TYR A 19 4.02 25.87 -14.30
CA TYR A 19 4.05 25.54 -15.74
C TYR A 19 5.32 26.05 -16.45
N LEU A 20 5.97 27.11 -15.97
CA LEU A 20 7.25 27.55 -16.52
C LEU A 20 8.37 26.58 -16.16
N PHE A 21 8.40 26.06 -14.92
CA PHE A 21 9.36 25.03 -14.53
C PHE A 21 9.15 23.73 -15.31
N GLU A 22 7.90 23.34 -15.52
CA GLU A 22 7.56 22.18 -16.36
C GLU A 22 8.02 22.39 -17.80
N ALA A 23 7.73 23.56 -18.38
CA ALA A 23 8.14 23.90 -19.74
C ALA A 23 9.67 23.88 -19.93
N VAL A 24 10.44 24.36 -18.94
CA VAL A 24 11.91 24.24 -18.95
C VAL A 24 12.32 22.77 -19.02
N GLY A 25 11.69 21.90 -18.21
CA GLY A 25 11.95 20.47 -18.23
C GLY A 25 11.61 19.82 -19.58
N CYS A 26 10.44 20.14 -20.13
CA CYS A 26 9.95 19.62 -21.41
C CYS A 26 10.84 20.05 -22.60
N VAL A 27 11.31 21.30 -22.60
CA VAL A 27 12.23 21.78 -23.65
C VAL A 27 13.59 21.10 -23.52
N ALA A 28 14.08 20.92 -22.29
CA ALA A 28 15.35 20.23 -22.03
C ALA A 28 15.29 18.73 -22.35
N SER A 29 14.13 18.08 -22.20
CA SER A 29 14.00 16.63 -22.43
C SER A 29 14.07 16.22 -23.90
N ALA A 30 13.95 17.16 -24.84
CA ALA A 30 14.00 16.92 -26.27
C ALA A 30 15.17 16.01 -26.70
N HIS A 31 14.90 15.08 -27.62
CA HIS A 31 15.87 14.07 -28.08
C HIS A 31 17.12 14.68 -28.74
N SER A 32 16.99 15.87 -29.33
CA SER A 32 18.09 16.61 -29.96
C SER A 32 19.05 17.27 -28.96
N VAL A 33 18.67 17.37 -27.69
CA VAL A 33 19.50 18.01 -26.65
C VAL A 33 20.45 16.96 -26.04
N PRO A 34 21.77 17.19 -26.03
CA PRO A 34 22.72 16.29 -25.38
C PRO A 34 22.53 16.19 -23.87
N ALA A 35 22.83 15.03 -23.27
CA ALA A 35 22.64 14.78 -21.84
C ALA A 35 23.35 15.80 -20.93
N GLU A 36 24.58 16.20 -21.27
CA GLU A 36 25.32 17.24 -20.54
C GLU A 36 24.59 18.57 -20.54
N THR A 37 24.01 18.98 -21.68
CA THR A 37 23.21 20.20 -21.78
C THR A 37 21.94 20.10 -20.94
N LYS A 38 21.26 18.93 -20.93
CA LYS A 38 20.09 18.70 -20.06
C LYS A 38 20.47 18.87 -18.59
N ALA A 39 21.59 18.28 -18.18
CA ALA A 39 22.11 18.40 -16.82
C ALA A 39 22.47 19.84 -16.45
N LEU A 40 23.11 20.60 -17.35
CA LEU A 40 23.42 22.01 -17.14
C LEU A 40 22.16 22.88 -16.97
N VAL A 41 21.13 22.65 -17.80
CA VAL A 41 19.83 23.34 -17.69
C VAL A 41 19.13 22.99 -16.37
N ALA A 42 19.09 21.70 -16.00
CA ALA A 42 18.51 21.30 -14.72
C ALA A 42 19.25 21.96 -13.53
N LYS A 43 20.59 21.99 -13.59
CA LYS A 43 21.45 22.52 -12.52
C LYS A 43 21.31 24.03 -12.36
N SER A 44 21.15 24.77 -13.46
CA SER A 44 20.97 26.22 -13.42
C SER A 44 19.67 26.65 -12.75
N VAL A 45 18.68 25.74 -12.70
CA VAL A 45 17.42 25.92 -11.97
C VAL A 45 17.52 25.38 -10.54
N ILE A 46 18.00 24.14 -10.36
CA ILE A 46 18.01 23.46 -9.06
C ILE A 46 18.92 24.16 -8.05
N GLY A 47 20.13 24.55 -8.44
CA GLY A 47 21.13 25.11 -7.52
C GLY A 47 20.65 26.38 -6.80
N PRO A 48 20.18 27.42 -7.52
CA PRO A 48 19.64 28.62 -6.89
C PRO A 48 18.44 28.35 -5.97
N LEU A 49 17.53 27.45 -6.36
CA LEU A 49 16.36 27.08 -5.56
C LEU A 49 16.77 26.33 -4.29
N ALA A 50 17.71 25.39 -4.38
CA ALA A 50 18.23 24.65 -3.23
C ALA A 50 18.94 25.60 -2.24
N ALA A 51 19.73 26.55 -2.75
CA ALA A 51 20.35 27.59 -1.93
C ALA A 51 19.31 28.47 -1.21
N ASP A 52 18.20 28.80 -1.87
CA ASP A 52 17.13 29.60 -1.28
C ASP A 52 16.36 28.83 -0.20
N LEU A 53 16.05 27.55 -0.44
CA LEU A 53 15.44 26.67 0.56
C LEU A 53 16.29 26.61 1.82
N ASN A 54 17.60 26.42 1.67
CA ASN A 54 18.55 26.37 2.79
C ASN A 54 18.58 27.71 3.57
N ARG A 55 18.46 28.84 2.88
CA ARG A 55 18.41 30.16 3.50
C ARG A 55 17.11 30.41 4.26
N SER A 56 15.98 29.90 3.75
CA SER A 56 14.67 30.05 4.39
C SER A 56 14.46 29.11 5.58
N LEU A 57 15.22 28.02 5.67
CA LEU A 57 15.04 26.99 6.69
C LEU A 57 15.10 27.51 8.14
N PRO A 58 16.06 28.37 8.56
CA PRO A 58 16.10 28.86 9.94
C PRO A 58 14.86 29.67 10.33
N ALA A 59 14.34 30.51 9.43
CA ALA A 59 13.12 31.28 9.66
C ALA A 59 11.90 30.36 9.73
N ALA A 60 11.80 29.39 8.82
CA ALA A 60 10.71 28.42 8.80
C ALA A 60 10.65 27.57 10.09
N ARG A 61 11.81 27.19 10.66
CA ARG A 61 11.88 26.47 11.96
C ARG A 61 11.35 27.32 13.11
N ASN A 62 11.45 28.64 13.01
CA ASN A 62 10.85 29.59 13.95
C ASN A 62 9.37 29.90 13.60
N ARG A 63 8.73 29.06 12.77
CA ARG A 63 7.32 29.16 12.36
C ARG A 63 6.99 30.43 11.56
N ASP A 64 7.96 30.98 10.84
CA ASP A 64 7.69 32.02 9.85
C ASP A 64 6.92 31.41 8.65
N GLU A 65 5.65 31.80 8.52
CA GLU A 65 4.74 31.30 7.48
C GLU A 65 5.24 31.62 6.07
N ARG A 66 5.88 32.77 5.85
CA ARG A 66 6.41 33.13 4.53
C ARG A 66 7.60 32.24 4.17
N ALA A 67 8.45 31.94 5.15
CA ALA A 67 9.57 31.03 4.93
C ALA A 67 9.09 29.59 4.67
N ILE A 68 8.06 29.14 5.38
CA ILE A 68 7.42 27.83 5.14
C ILE A 68 6.81 27.78 3.73
N LEU A 69 6.09 28.83 3.32
CA LEU A 69 5.48 28.91 1.99
C LEU A 69 6.54 28.95 0.88
N GLN A 70 7.66 29.66 1.10
CA GLN A 70 8.78 29.67 0.15
C GLN A 70 9.38 28.27 -0.03
N ILE A 71 9.60 27.54 1.07
CA ILE A 71 10.09 26.15 1.03
C ILE A 71 9.08 25.26 0.29
N HIS A 72 7.79 25.40 0.58
CA HIS A 72 6.73 24.70 -0.15
C HIS A 72 6.82 24.94 -1.67
N HIS A 73 6.91 26.20 -2.10
CA HIS A 73 7.01 26.56 -3.52
C HIS A 73 8.27 25.99 -4.20
N ILE A 74 9.41 26.02 -3.51
CA ILE A 74 10.66 25.46 -4.02
C ILE A 74 10.55 23.95 -4.21
N ILE A 75 9.98 23.23 -3.24
CA ILE A 75 9.79 21.77 -3.35
C ILE A 75 8.89 21.45 -4.54
N MET A 76 7.75 22.15 -4.67
CA MET A 76 6.84 21.99 -5.82
C MET A 76 7.54 22.26 -7.17
N ALA A 77 8.41 23.26 -7.24
CA ALA A 77 9.20 23.56 -8.43
C ALA A 77 10.18 22.43 -8.78
N PHE A 78 10.85 21.81 -7.78
CA PHE A 78 11.71 20.64 -8.02
C PHE A 78 10.92 19.47 -8.62
N GLY A 79 9.78 19.13 -8.04
CA GLY A 79 8.91 18.06 -8.56
C GLY A 79 8.40 18.36 -9.98
N THR A 80 8.01 19.60 -10.24
CA THR A 80 7.45 20.01 -11.52
C THR A 80 8.51 20.08 -12.63
N LEU A 81 9.72 20.54 -12.32
CA LEU A 81 10.87 20.46 -13.24
C LEU A 81 11.21 19.01 -13.58
N ALA A 82 11.21 18.12 -12.58
CA ALA A 82 11.47 16.69 -12.79
C ALA A 82 10.41 16.06 -13.72
N GLN A 83 9.13 16.40 -13.54
CA GLN A 83 8.03 15.95 -14.40
C GLN A 83 8.22 16.34 -15.86
N GLY A 84 8.64 17.58 -16.13
CA GLY A 84 8.91 18.02 -17.50
C GLY A 84 10.09 17.30 -18.14
N LEU A 85 11.09 16.93 -17.34
CA LEU A 85 12.28 16.21 -17.81
C LEU A 85 12.02 14.72 -18.06
N SER A 86 11.12 14.10 -17.29
CA SER A 86 10.76 12.69 -17.43
C SER A 86 9.32 12.43 -16.98
N ASP A 87 8.58 11.75 -17.85
CA ASP A 87 7.27 11.18 -17.57
C ASP A 87 7.35 9.69 -17.13
N TRP A 88 8.57 9.15 -17.04
CA TRP A 88 8.78 7.77 -16.63
C TRP A 88 8.37 7.57 -15.17
N THR A 89 7.74 6.43 -14.89
CA THR A 89 7.40 6.00 -13.54
C THR A 89 7.75 4.52 -13.36
N PRO A 90 8.13 4.09 -12.13
CA PRO A 90 8.45 2.69 -11.88
C PRO A 90 7.31 1.77 -12.31
N GLY A 91 7.62 0.70 -13.05
CA GLY A 91 6.62 -0.29 -13.48
C GLY A 91 5.98 0.00 -14.85
N GLN A 92 6.32 1.12 -15.50
CA GLN A 92 6.03 1.28 -16.92
C GLN A 92 6.79 0.25 -17.76
N LYS A 93 6.13 -0.27 -18.80
CA LYS A 93 6.69 -1.31 -19.69
C LYS A 93 7.71 -0.77 -20.68
N HIS A 94 7.64 0.53 -20.97
CA HIS A 94 8.48 1.22 -21.94
C HIS A 94 9.08 2.47 -21.30
N GLY A 95 10.22 2.91 -21.82
CA GLY A 95 10.99 4.00 -21.24
C GLY A 95 11.89 3.55 -20.09
N ALA A 96 12.79 4.44 -19.72
CA ALA A 96 13.68 4.31 -18.58
C ALA A 96 13.83 5.70 -17.94
N PRO A 97 14.32 5.79 -16.69
CA PRO A 97 14.78 7.06 -16.16
C PRO A 97 15.79 7.71 -17.12
N PRO A 98 15.91 9.05 -17.11
CA PRO A 98 16.92 9.76 -17.88
C PRO A 98 18.34 9.26 -17.58
N ASP A 99 19.26 9.62 -18.47
CA ASP A 99 20.69 9.38 -18.31
C ASP A 99 21.18 9.78 -16.91
N THR A 100 22.12 9.02 -16.35
CA THR A 100 22.63 9.24 -14.99
C THR A 100 23.17 10.65 -14.81
N THR A 101 23.80 11.23 -15.83
CA THR A 101 24.32 12.61 -15.82
C THR A 101 23.21 13.62 -15.51
N VAL A 102 22.00 13.39 -16.03
CA VAL A 102 20.84 14.25 -15.82
C VAL A 102 20.23 13.98 -14.45
N GLY A 103 20.02 12.70 -14.12
CA GLY A 103 19.42 12.33 -12.84
C GLY A 103 20.27 12.73 -11.63
N ASP A 104 21.60 12.72 -11.74
CA ASP A 104 22.49 13.05 -10.61
C ASP A 104 22.37 14.51 -10.16
N VAL A 105 21.92 15.40 -11.05
CA VAL A 105 21.60 16.79 -10.68
C VAL A 105 20.41 16.85 -9.71
N PHE A 106 19.46 15.91 -9.81
CA PHE A 106 18.29 15.85 -8.94
C PHE A 106 18.59 15.28 -7.56
N VAL A 107 19.79 14.76 -7.30
CA VAL A 107 20.20 14.35 -5.95
C VAL A 107 20.20 15.56 -5.02
N GLU A 108 20.71 16.71 -5.47
CA GLU A 108 20.68 17.97 -4.70
C GLU A 108 19.24 18.39 -4.36
N ALA A 109 18.32 18.27 -5.32
CA ALA A 109 16.91 18.54 -5.09
C ALA A 109 16.32 17.58 -4.04
N THR A 110 16.57 16.27 -4.15
CA THR A 110 16.08 15.30 -3.16
C THR A 110 16.62 15.57 -1.76
N ASP A 111 17.91 15.89 -1.63
CA ASP A 111 18.53 16.18 -0.34
C ASP A 111 17.95 17.45 0.29
N ALA A 112 17.67 18.48 -0.52
CA ALA A 112 17.01 19.70 -0.07
C ALA A 112 15.56 19.42 0.42
N VAL A 113 14.80 18.59 -0.29
CA VAL A 113 13.44 18.19 0.16
C VAL A 113 13.51 17.40 1.46
N LEU A 114 14.42 16.43 1.56
CA LEU A 114 14.59 15.64 2.77
C LEU A 114 15.04 16.50 3.95
N LEU A 115 15.93 17.47 3.73
CA LEU A 115 16.32 18.42 4.77
C LEU A 115 15.13 19.26 5.24
N ALA A 116 14.27 19.71 4.33
CA ALA A 116 13.04 20.42 4.70
C ALA A 116 12.11 19.53 5.53
N LEU A 117 11.90 18.27 5.12
CA LEU A 117 11.08 17.30 5.87
C LEU A 117 11.66 17.03 7.27
N ASP A 118 12.96 16.81 7.40
CA ASP A 118 13.61 16.54 8.69
C ASP A 118 13.43 17.69 9.68
N ASN A 119 13.30 18.92 9.20
CA ASN A 119 13.19 20.11 10.04
C ASN A 119 11.75 20.63 10.20
N LEU A 120 10.84 20.27 9.29
CA LEU A 120 9.50 20.83 9.17
C LEU A 120 8.43 19.74 8.97
N SER A 121 8.68 18.51 9.42
CA SER A 121 7.77 17.36 9.28
C SER A 121 6.38 17.62 9.86
N SER A 122 6.21 18.54 10.81
CA SER A 122 4.89 18.94 11.33
C SER A 122 4.08 19.82 10.39
N SER A 123 4.70 20.44 9.38
CA SER A 123 4.03 21.33 8.42
C SER A 123 3.31 20.54 7.33
N VAL A 124 1.98 20.66 7.28
CA VAL A 124 1.13 20.03 6.25
C VAL A 124 1.58 20.48 4.86
N ALA A 125 1.80 21.77 4.64
CA ALA A 125 2.25 22.32 3.35
C ALA A 125 3.57 21.67 2.88
N VAL A 126 4.56 21.54 3.77
CA VAL A 126 5.84 20.91 3.38
C VAL A 126 5.65 19.44 3.02
N ARG A 127 4.83 18.70 3.79
CA ARG A 127 4.52 17.30 3.48
C ARG A 127 3.73 17.15 2.17
N ASP A 128 2.81 18.07 1.87
CA ASP A 128 2.06 18.10 0.62
C ASP A 128 2.98 18.28 -0.58
N ALA A 129 3.86 19.30 -0.55
CA ALA A 129 4.82 19.52 -1.61
C ALA A 129 5.79 18.34 -1.77
N ALA A 130 6.21 17.73 -0.67
CA ALA A 130 7.07 16.56 -0.70
C ALA A 130 6.35 15.33 -1.29
N ARG A 131 5.08 15.06 -0.94
CA ARG A 131 4.26 14.01 -1.57
C ARG A 131 4.05 14.25 -3.05
N HIS A 132 3.83 15.51 -3.44
CA HIS A 132 3.74 15.90 -4.84
C HIS A 132 5.06 15.55 -5.56
N SER A 133 6.19 15.96 -5.00
CA SER A 133 7.49 15.89 -5.67
C SER A 133 8.13 14.49 -5.66
N PHE A 134 7.89 13.69 -4.63
CA PHE A 134 8.45 12.35 -4.48
C PHE A 134 8.33 11.47 -5.74
N PRO A 135 7.13 11.20 -6.29
CA PRO A 135 7.01 10.33 -7.47
C PRO A 135 7.62 10.94 -8.73
N ARG A 136 7.72 12.28 -8.84
CA ARG A 136 8.35 12.96 -9.97
C ARG A 136 9.87 12.86 -9.91
N LEU A 137 10.44 13.10 -8.73
CA LEU A 137 11.87 12.91 -8.46
C LEU A 137 12.28 11.44 -8.65
N LEU A 138 11.40 10.51 -8.27
CA LEU A 138 11.57 9.09 -8.56
C LEU A 138 11.58 8.79 -10.06
N GLY A 139 10.81 9.54 -10.85
CA GLY A 139 10.78 9.43 -12.31
C GLY A 139 12.12 9.74 -12.97
N VAL A 140 12.86 10.71 -12.43
CA VAL A 140 14.19 11.08 -12.94
C VAL A 140 15.35 10.27 -12.33
N LEU A 141 15.25 9.85 -11.06
CA LEU A 141 16.33 9.12 -10.37
C LEU A 141 16.23 7.60 -10.47
N GLY A 142 15.02 7.06 -10.67
CA GLY A 142 14.77 5.62 -10.67
C GLY A 142 15.21 4.95 -9.37
N SER A 143 15.88 3.79 -9.49
CA SER A 143 16.31 2.99 -8.34
C SER A 143 17.32 3.68 -7.43
N ARG A 144 17.98 4.75 -7.89
CA ARG A 144 18.94 5.54 -7.08
C ARG A 144 18.27 6.28 -5.93
N MET A 145 16.95 6.44 -5.96
CA MET A 145 16.19 7.04 -4.86
C MET A 145 15.87 6.04 -3.73
N LEU A 146 15.98 4.72 -3.98
CA LEU A 146 15.60 3.71 -3.01
C LEU A 146 16.38 3.78 -1.68
N PRO A 147 17.70 4.02 -1.65
CA PRO A 147 18.44 4.19 -0.40
C PRO A 147 17.94 5.36 0.48
N GLN A 148 17.31 6.36 -0.11
CA GLN A 148 16.73 7.50 0.61
C GLN A 148 15.30 7.23 1.09
N LEU A 149 14.63 6.17 0.60
CA LEU A 149 13.24 5.85 0.93
C LEU A 149 12.95 5.83 2.44
N PRO A 150 13.81 5.30 3.33
CA PRO A 150 13.63 5.41 4.78
C PRO A 150 13.31 6.82 5.27
N ARG A 151 14.10 7.81 4.83
CA ARG A 151 13.94 9.21 5.25
C ARG A 151 12.67 9.83 4.69
N TRP A 152 12.27 9.46 3.48
CA TRP A 152 10.98 9.89 2.90
C TRP A 152 9.81 9.35 3.71
N ILE A 153 9.83 8.07 4.10
CA ILE A 153 8.78 7.48 4.96
C ILE A 153 8.72 8.22 6.30
N ASP A 154 9.86 8.54 6.90
CA ASP A 154 9.91 9.24 8.19
C ASP A 154 9.35 10.66 8.13
N GLY A 155 9.73 11.43 7.11
CA GLY A 155 9.22 12.79 6.91
C GLY A 155 7.75 12.84 6.52
N LEU A 156 7.31 11.96 5.60
CA LEU A 156 5.95 11.97 5.05
C LEU A 156 4.91 11.33 5.98
N LEU A 157 5.32 10.34 6.78
CA LEU A 157 4.50 9.70 7.80
C LEU A 157 4.94 10.12 9.21
N SER A 158 5.07 11.42 9.42
CA SER A 158 5.31 11.96 10.76
C SER A 158 4.11 11.71 11.68
N SER A 159 4.27 11.91 12.99
CA SER A 159 3.14 11.85 13.95
C SER A 159 2.06 12.92 13.68
N ALA A 160 2.35 13.92 12.86
CA ALA A 160 1.41 14.97 12.47
C ALA A 160 0.63 14.62 11.19
N SER A 161 0.89 13.46 10.57
CA SER A 161 0.25 13.06 9.32
C SER A 161 -1.17 12.54 9.55
N SER A 162 -2.13 12.96 8.73
CA SER A 162 -3.52 12.49 8.74
C SER A 162 -3.67 11.10 8.13
N ASN A 163 -4.81 10.45 8.37
CA ASN A 163 -5.13 9.15 7.75
C ASN A 163 -5.16 9.23 6.21
N ASP A 164 -5.62 10.34 5.66
CA ASP A 164 -5.60 10.60 4.21
C ASP A 164 -4.17 10.73 3.66
N GLU A 165 -3.30 11.49 4.34
CA GLU A 165 -1.90 11.64 3.97
C GLU A 165 -1.18 10.29 3.96
N MET A 166 -1.45 9.44 4.96
CA MET A 166 -0.90 8.09 5.04
C MET A 166 -1.41 7.19 3.91
N ALA A 167 -2.71 7.23 3.61
CA ALA A 167 -3.31 6.45 2.53
C ALA A 167 -2.74 6.83 1.15
N MET A 168 -2.61 8.12 0.87
CA MET A 168 -2.00 8.62 -0.37
C MET A 168 -0.56 8.13 -0.53
N PHE A 169 0.22 8.11 0.56
CA PHE A 169 1.60 7.65 0.51
C PHE A 169 1.71 6.12 0.37
N LEU A 170 0.84 5.34 1.01
CA LEU A 170 0.77 3.89 0.77
C LEU A 170 0.48 3.56 -0.69
N ARG A 171 -0.40 4.34 -1.34
CA ARG A 171 -0.66 4.22 -2.78
C ARG A 171 0.58 4.50 -3.63
N LEU A 172 1.44 5.45 -3.22
CA LEU A 172 2.73 5.68 -3.88
C LEU A 172 3.66 4.48 -3.67
N LEU A 173 3.74 3.93 -2.45
CA LEU A 173 4.56 2.75 -2.17
C LEU A 173 4.12 1.52 -2.96
N VAL A 174 2.83 1.35 -3.23
CA VAL A 174 2.32 0.32 -4.15
C VAL A 174 3.00 0.44 -5.52
N GLN A 175 3.10 1.65 -6.08
CA GLN A 175 3.75 1.88 -7.36
C GLN A 175 5.26 1.55 -7.30
N VAL A 176 5.92 1.95 -6.20
CA VAL A 176 7.35 1.66 -5.99
C VAL A 176 7.59 0.16 -5.93
N VAL A 177 6.82 -0.57 -5.13
CA VAL A 177 6.95 -2.04 -4.99
C VAL A 177 6.69 -2.73 -6.33
N TYR A 178 5.62 -2.34 -7.04
CA TYR A 178 5.32 -2.91 -8.35
C TYR A 178 6.42 -2.62 -9.39
N GLY A 179 7.00 -1.42 -9.36
CA GLY A 179 8.00 -1.00 -10.32
C GLY A 179 9.38 -1.59 -10.10
N PHE A 180 9.81 -1.74 -8.85
CA PHE A 180 11.13 -2.27 -8.50
C PHE A 180 11.11 -3.76 -8.13
N LYS A 181 9.95 -4.34 -7.84
CA LYS A 181 9.77 -5.77 -7.54
C LYS A 181 10.76 -6.26 -6.48
N THR A 182 11.43 -7.39 -6.69
CA THR A 182 12.39 -7.97 -5.75
C THR A 182 13.59 -7.07 -5.45
N SER A 183 13.91 -6.08 -6.28
CA SER A 183 15.03 -5.16 -6.02
C SER A 183 14.81 -4.23 -4.83
N ILE A 184 13.55 -3.97 -4.43
CA ILE A 184 13.25 -3.19 -3.22
C ILE A 184 13.31 -4.05 -1.94
N SER A 185 13.42 -5.38 -2.04
CA SER A 185 13.32 -6.30 -0.89
C SER A 185 14.18 -5.90 0.33
N PRO A 186 15.49 -5.59 0.18
CA PRO A 186 16.34 -5.25 1.33
C PRO A 186 15.87 -3.98 2.06
N ILE A 187 15.31 -3.04 1.31
CA ILE A 187 14.86 -1.75 1.82
C ILE A 187 13.48 -1.90 2.46
N LEU A 188 12.59 -2.66 1.82
CA LEU A 188 11.29 -3.00 2.41
C LEU A 188 11.46 -3.77 3.73
N ASP A 189 12.46 -4.65 3.84
CA ASP A 189 12.71 -5.41 5.06
C ASP A 189 13.02 -4.53 6.27
N GLN A 190 13.77 -3.45 6.05
CA GLN A 190 14.12 -2.49 7.09
C GLN A 190 12.96 -1.54 7.42
N LEU A 191 12.06 -1.31 6.46
CA LEU A 191 11.03 -0.27 6.54
C LEU A 191 9.63 -0.77 6.87
N LEU A 192 9.36 -2.05 6.69
CA LEU A 192 8.00 -2.58 6.86
C LEU A 192 7.49 -2.35 8.28
N THR A 193 8.26 -2.71 9.31
CA THR A 193 7.86 -2.52 10.71
C THR A 193 7.54 -1.06 11.06
N PRO A 194 8.44 -0.08 10.87
CA PRO A 194 8.13 1.31 11.21
C PRO A 194 6.98 1.89 10.37
N LEU A 195 6.83 1.46 9.11
CA LEU A 195 5.68 1.82 8.27
C LEU A 195 4.37 1.30 8.87
N LEU A 196 4.30 0.00 9.19
CA LEU A 196 3.08 -0.61 9.71
C LEU A 196 2.71 -0.09 11.11
N GLN A 197 3.68 0.21 11.97
CA GLN A 197 3.42 0.82 13.26
C GLN A 197 2.69 2.17 13.13
N LYS A 198 3.10 3.00 12.18
CA LYS A 198 2.44 4.29 11.88
C LYS A 198 1.03 4.08 11.34
N VAL A 199 0.85 3.13 10.42
CA VAL A 199 -0.47 2.76 9.89
C VAL A 199 -1.39 2.26 11.01
N PHE A 200 -0.91 1.38 11.89
CA PHE A 200 -1.71 0.86 13.01
C PHE A 200 -2.10 1.97 13.99
N ALA A 201 -1.21 2.93 14.26
CA ALA A 201 -1.55 4.11 15.04
C ALA A 201 -2.72 4.88 14.39
N GLY A 202 -2.65 5.16 13.09
CA GLY A 202 -3.73 5.81 12.34
C GLY A 202 -5.05 5.04 12.34
N LEU A 203 -4.98 3.72 12.17
CA LEU A 203 -6.14 2.81 12.20
C LEU A 203 -6.80 2.74 13.58
N SER A 204 -6.05 2.99 14.65
CA SER A 204 -6.56 2.96 16.02
C SER A 204 -7.31 4.22 16.45
N VAL A 205 -7.19 5.32 15.68
CA VAL A 205 -7.88 6.58 15.97
C VAL A 205 -9.37 6.44 15.64
N PRO A 206 -10.29 6.58 16.62
CA PRO A 206 -11.71 6.52 16.36
C PRO A 206 -12.16 7.68 15.46
N ALA A 207 -12.94 7.39 14.43
CA ALA A 207 -13.50 8.40 13.56
C ALA A 207 -14.61 9.19 14.29
N THR A 208 -14.49 10.52 14.34
CA THR A 208 -15.44 11.39 15.06
C THR A 208 -16.45 12.09 14.15
N GLY A 209 -16.14 12.19 12.84
CA GLY A 209 -17.01 12.76 11.82
C GLY A 209 -17.03 11.95 10.51
N THR A 210 -17.86 12.38 9.57
CA THR A 210 -17.98 11.74 8.25
C THR A 210 -16.65 11.75 7.48
N ASP A 211 -15.90 12.85 7.54
CA ASP A 211 -14.60 12.96 6.85
C ASP A 211 -13.59 11.97 7.45
N ASP A 212 -13.50 11.89 8.78
CA ASP A 212 -12.64 10.90 9.46
C ASP A 212 -13.00 9.46 9.06
N GLN A 213 -14.30 9.16 8.91
CA GLN A 213 -14.76 7.83 8.48
C GLN A 213 -14.30 7.52 7.05
N ILE A 214 -14.39 8.50 6.14
CA ILE A 214 -13.91 8.36 4.76
C ILE A 214 -12.40 8.13 4.74
N GLN A 215 -11.64 8.95 5.47
CA GLN A 215 -10.17 8.84 5.52
C GLN A 215 -9.72 7.52 6.15
N LEU A 216 -10.36 7.10 7.24
CA LEU A 216 -10.05 5.83 7.90
C LEU A 216 -10.35 4.65 6.96
N LYS A 217 -11.46 4.70 6.23
CA LYS A 217 -11.79 3.67 5.24
C LYS A 217 -10.76 3.62 4.12
N GLU A 218 -10.36 4.77 3.58
CA GLU A 218 -9.33 4.83 2.54
C GLU A 218 -7.99 4.28 3.05
N LEU A 219 -7.59 4.62 4.28
CA LEU A 219 -6.38 4.07 4.91
C LEU A 219 -6.43 2.54 5.02
N LYS A 220 -7.56 1.96 5.46
CA LYS A 220 -7.75 0.50 5.51
C LYS A 220 -7.55 -0.15 4.14
N LEU A 221 -8.16 0.42 3.10
CA LEU A 221 -8.06 -0.11 1.73
C LEU A 221 -6.64 -0.02 1.18
N GLN A 222 -5.97 1.12 1.34
CA GLN A 222 -4.59 1.30 0.84
C GLN A 222 -3.58 0.44 1.60
N TYR A 223 -3.77 0.24 2.89
CA TYR A 223 -2.99 -0.72 3.69
C TYR A 223 -3.11 -2.15 3.14
N LEU A 224 -4.34 -2.65 2.94
CA LEU A 224 -4.55 -4.00 2.42
C LEU A 224 -4.03 -4.17 0.99
N ASN A 225 -4.21 -3.16 0.13
CA ASN A 225 -3.67 -3.16 -1.22
C ASN A 225 -2.15 -3.18 -1.23
N PHE A 226 -1.49 -2.42 -0.36
CA PHE A 226 -0.05 -2.44 -0.19
C PHE A 226 0.46 -3.84 0.17
N ILE A 227 -0.15 -4.48 1.18
CA ILE A 227 0.21 -5.84 1.58
C ILE A 227 0.00 -6.84 0.43
N LEU A 228 -1.13 -6.75 -0.28
CA LEU A 228 -1.42 -7.64 -1.39
C LEU A 228 -0.38 -7.49 -2.52
N ILE A 229 0.06 -6.26 -2.79
CA ILE A 229 1.10 -5.96 -3.78
C ILE A 229 2.47 -6.50 -3.35
N VAL A 230 2.82 -6.40 -2.06
CA VAL A 230 4.04 -7.03 -1.51
C VAL A 230 4.02 -8.54 -1.75
N ILE A 231 2.93 -9.22 -1.39
CA ILE A 231 2.84 -10.68 -1.56
C ILE A 231 2.82 -11.08 -3.04
N ASN A 232 2.15 -10.32 -3.90
CA ASN A 232 2.05 -10.62 -5.34
C ASN A 232 3.34 -10.35 -6.14
N ASN A 233 4.30 -9.61 -5.60
CA ASN A 233 5.58 -9.31 -6.26
C ASN A 233 6.75 -10.09 -5.64
N ASP A 234 6.48 -11.28 -5.08
CA ASP A 234 7.48 -12.18 -4.49
C ASP A 234 8.29 -11.57 -3.34
N LEU A 235 7.67 -10.65 -2.58
CA LEU A 235 8.27 -9.99 -1.41
C LEU A 235 7.67 -10.49 -0.09
N SER A 236 6.93 -11.60 -0.11
CA SER A 236 6.25 -12.13 1.08
C SER A 236 7.21 -12.56 2.20
N SER A 237 8.46 -12.91 1.87
CA SER A 237 9.51 -13.23 2.85
C SER A 237 9.82 -12.08 3.80
N VAL A 238 9.61 -10.83 3.36
CA VAL A 238 9.79 -9.64 4.19
C VAL A 238 8.78 -9.59 5.34
N LEU A 239 7.55 -10.08 5.15
CA LEU A 239 6.51 -10.10 6.19
C LEU A 239 6.87 -11.02 7.37
N VAL A 240 7.71 -12.03 7.13
CA VAL A 240 8.07 -13.10 8.08
C VAL A 240 9.57 -13.13 8.38
N SER A 241 10.27 -12.03 8.09
CA SER A 241 11.70 -11.92 8.35
C SER A 241 11.98 -11.74 9.85
N PRO A 242 13.19 -12.05 10.32
CA PRO A 242 13.59 -11.77 11.70
C PRO A 242 13.40 -10.30 12.10
N THR A 243 13.61 -9.37 11.16
CA THR A 243 13.43 -7.93 11.33
C THR A 243 11.97 -7.57 11.63
N ASN A 244 11.03 -8.25 10.98
CA ASN A 244 9.60 -7.90 11.01
C ASN A 244 8.74 -8.82 11.88
N GLN A 245 9.33 -9.85 12.48
CA GLN A 245 8.64 -10.86 13.29
C GLN A 245 7.76 -10.25 14.39
N ALA A 246 8.22 -9.20 15.07
CA ALA A 246 7.48 -8.56 16.15
C ALA A 246 6.19 -7.86 15.68
N THR A 247 6.11 -7.50 14.41
CA THR A 247 4.98 -6.79 13.80
C THR A 247 3.95 -7.76 13.19
N PHE A 248 4.32 -9.03 13.04
CA PHE A 248 3.49 -10.03 12.38
C PHE A 248 2.19 -10.32 13.13
N ASP A 249 2.22 -10.41 14.46
CA ASP A 249 1.02 -10.66 15.26
C ASP A 249 0.00 -9.50 15.18
N PRO A 250 0.40 -8.22 15.41
CA PRO A 250 -0.50 -7.08 15.15
C PRO A 250 -1.04 -7.05 13.73
N PHE A 251 -0.19 -7.33 12.73
CA PHE A 251 -0.58 -7.44 11.33
C PHE A 251 -1.70 -8.47 11.13
N LEU A 252 -1.55 -9.69 11.66
CA LEU A 252 -2.57 -10.74 11.59
C LEU A 252 -3.86 -10.37 12.30
N GLN A 253 -3.78 -9.69 13.46
CA GLN A 253 -4.96 -9.23 14.17
C GLN A 253 -5.77 -8.23 13.32
N THR A 254 -5.11 -7.32 12.60
CA THR A 254 -5.83 -6.40 11.70
C THR A 254 -6.54 -7.13 10.56
N LEU A 255 -5.89 -8.12 9.94
CA LEU A 255 -6.51 -8.93 8.88
C LEU A 255 -7.73 -9.70 9.38
N THR A 256 -7.60 -10.31 10.56
CA THR A 256 -8.67 -11.11 11.17
C THR A 256 -9.86 -10.24 11.53
N HIS A 257 -9.60 -9.09 12.16
CA HIS A 257 -10.65 -8.13 12.50
C HIS A 257 -11.39 -7.61 11.26
N PHE A 258 -10.65 -7.21 10.22
CA PHE A 258 -11.25 -6.70 8.99
C PHE A 258 -12.02 -7.76 8.21
N ALA A 259 -11.50 -8.99 8.11
CA ALA A 259 -12.17 -10.08 7.41
C ALA A 259 -13.51 -10.50 8.04
N GLN A 260 -13.72 -10.19 9.32
CA GLN A 260 -14.90 -10.56 10.10
C GLN A 260 -15.91 -9.42 10.26
N ASP A 261 -15.66 -8.24 9.68
CA ASP A 261 -16.54 -7.07 9.79
C ASP A 261 -17.47 -6.95 8.57
N PRO A 262 -18.74 -7.39 8.65
CA PRO A 262 -19.69 -7.27 7.55
C PRO A 262 -20.12 -5.81 7.30
N SER A 263 -19.84 -4.87 8.21
CA SER A 263 -20.23 -3.47 8.04
C SER A 263 -19.34 -2.70 7.05
N ASP A 264 -18.15 -3.25 6.73
CA ASP A 264 -17.26 -2.74 5.70
C ASP A 264 -16.89 -3.83 4.67
N PRO A 265 -17.82 -4.18 3.76
CA PRO A 265 -17.63 -5.27 2.81
C PRO A 265 -16.39 -5.12 1.92
N ALA A 266 -16.01 -3.89 1.59
CA ALA A 266 -14.85 -3.62 0.73
C ALA A 266 -13.54 -4.03 1.42
N THR A 267 -13.39 -3.63 2.69
CA THR A 267 -12.22 -3.97 3.51
C THR A 267 -12.22 -5.47 3.85
N ALA A 268 -13.35 -6.04 4.25
CA ALA A 268 -13.46 -7.47 4.56
C ALA A 268 -13.06 -8.35 3.37
N ARG A 269 -13.53 -8.00 2.17
CA ARG A 269 -13.16 -8.68 0.93
C ARG A 269 -11.66 -8.66 0.69
N LEU A 270 -11.01 -7.50 0.80
CA LEU A 270 -9.56 -7.38 0.60
C LEU A 270 -8.77 -8.15 1.67
N ALA A 271 -9.20 -8.11 2.94
CA ALA A 271 -8.55 -8.86 4.01
C ALA A 271 -8.60 -10.37 3.76
N LEU A 272 -9.74 -10.91 3.31
CA LEU A 272 -9.89 -12.30 2.89
C LEU A 272 -9.00 -12.64 1.68
N SER A 273 -8.88 -11.74 0.71
CA SER A 273 -7.95 -11.92 -0.42
C SER A 273 -6.49 -11.97 0.05
N VAL A 274 -6.09 -11.14 1.02
CA VAL A 274 -4.74 -11.18 1.63
C VAL A 274 -4.52 -12.53 2.34
N LEU A 275 -5.45 -12.97 3.18
CA LEU A 275 -5.37 -14.28 3.87
C LEU A 275 -5.28 -15.46 2.89
N THR A 276 -6.06 -15.40 1.80
CA THR A 276 -6.01 -16.41 0.72
C THR A 276 -4.65 -16.39 0.02
N LYS A 277 -4.09 -15.20 -0.23
CA LYS A 277 -2.77 -15.07 -0.83
C LYS A 277 -1.66 -15.57 0.09
N MET A 278 -1.72 -15.28 1.40
CA MET A 278 -0.79 -15.83 2.39
C MET A 278 -0.85 -17.37 2.41
N THR A 279 -2.06 -17.93 2.46
CA THR A 279 -2.30 -19.39 2.43
C THR A 279 -1.69 -20.03 1.19
N SER A 280 -1.93 -19.45 0.01
CA SER A 280 -1.38 -19.97 -1.25
C SER A 280 0.13 -19.80 -1.36
N THR A 281 0.71 -18.74 -0.80
CA THR A 281 2.14 -18.41 -0.91
C THR A 281 2.99 -19.23 0.05
N TRP A 282 2.53 -19.46 1.29
CA TRP A 282 3.32 -20.15 2.31
C TRP A 282 2.84 -21.59 2.59
N GLY A 283 1.64 -21.96 2.16
CA GLY A 283 1.04 -23.28 2.38
C GLY A 283 1.62 -24.42 1.55
N GLY A 284 2.61 -24.17 0.67
CA GLY A 284 3.22 -25.22 -0.15
C GLY A 284 2.46 -25.53 -1.44
N PRO A 285 2.84 -26.59 -2.17
CA PRO A 285 2.11 -27.06 -3.33
C PRO A 285 0.70 -27.55 -2.97
N ASP A 286 -0.23 -27.53 -3.93
CA ASP A 286 -1.55 -28.14 -3.76
C ASP A 286 -1.41 -29.67 -3.62
N ILE A 287 -2.18 -30.26 -2.70
CA ILE A 287 -2.23 -31.69 -2.45
C ILE A 287 -3.62 -32.26 -2.76
N SER A 288 -3.69 -33.59 -2.94
CA SER A 288 -4.97 -34.28 -3.10
C SER A 288 -5.84 -34.14 -1.85
N THR A 289 -7.12 -33.83 -2.03
CA THR A 289 -8.08 -33.59 -0.95
C THR A 289 -8.77 -34.87 -0.47
N SER A 290 -8.52 -36.00 -1.15
CA SER A 290 -9.12 -37.31 -0.86
C SER A 290 -8.10 -38.39 -0.55
N ASP A 291 -6.82 -38.17 -0.82
CA ASP A 291 -5.74 -39.13 -0.55
C ASP A 291 -5.17 -38.93 0.86
N PRO A 292 -5.35 -39.88 1.79
CA PRO A 292 -4.79 -39.79 3.15
C PRO A 292 -3.27 -39.82 3.20
N SER A 293 -2.60 -40.30 2.14
CA SER A 293 -1.14 -40.36 2.05
C SER A 293 -0.51 -39.02 1.66
N ALA A 294 -1.30 -38.10 1.09
CA ALA A 294 -0.82 -36.78 0.69
C ALA A 294 -0.51 -35.92 1.92
N GLN A 295 0.76 -35.57 2.09
CA GLN A 295 1.23 -34.76 3.22
C GLN A 295 1.41 -33.29 2.83
N PRO A 296 0.93 -32.33 3.66
CA PRO A 296 1.24 -30.91 3.48
C PRO A 296 2.75 -30.66 3.49
N ALA A 297 3.22 -29.78 2.62
CA ALA A 297 4.61 -29.36 2.54
C ALA A 297 4.73 -27.82 2.57
N PRO A 298 4.37 -27.16 3.69
CA PRO A 298 4.39 -25.71 3.77
C PRO A 298 5.82 -25.16 3.67
N LEU A 299 5.97 -23.97 3.09
CA LEU A 299 7.27 -23.28 3.02
C LEU A 299 7.74 -22.81 4.40
N LEU A 300 6.78 -22.46 5.26
CA LEU A 300 7.04 -22.07 6.64
C LEU A 300 6.70 -23.25 7.57
N PRO A 301 7.64 -23.74 8.40
CA PRO A 301 7.39 -24.86 9.29
C PRO A 301 6.16 -24.63 10.20
N GLY A 302 5.24 -25.60 10.22
CA GLY A 302 4.02 -25.55 11.03
C GLY A 302 2.91 -24.63 10.50
N PHE A 303 3.11 -24.01 9.33
CA PHE A 303 2.12 -23.09 8.75
C PHE A 303 0.81 -23.79 8.35
N ASP A 304 0.87 -25.07 8.00
CA ASP A 304 -0.32 -25.91 7.77
C ASP A 304 -1.21 -25.99 9.02
N GLY A 305 -0.62 -26.21 10.21
CA GLY A 305 -1.36 -26.22 11.47
C GLY A 305 -1.87 -24.82 11.84
N PHE A 306 -1.06 -23.79 11.61
CA PHE A 306 -1.42 -22.40 11.85
C PHE A 306 -2.63 -21.95 11.00
N ILE A 307 -2.68 -22.32 9.72
CA ILE A 307 -3.82 -22.02 8.84
C ILE A 307 -5.11 -22.63 9.42
N LEU A 308 -5.06 -23.89 9.88
CA LEU A 308 -6.22 -24.59 10.44
C LEU A 308 -6.72 -23.97 11.74
N SER A 309 -5.81 -23.53 12.61
CA SER A 309 -6.17 -22.92 13.89
C SER A 309 -6.64 -21.48 13.76
N THR A 310 -6.07 -20.73 12.80
CA THR A 310 -6.18 -19.27 12.78
C THR A 310 -7.02 -18.77 11.60
N PHE A 311 -6.86 -19.34 10.40
CA PHE A 311 -7.51 -18.83 9.19
C PHE A 311 -8.83 -19.54 8.88
N ALA A 312 -8.89 -20.86 9.08
CA ALA A 312 -10.11 -21.63 8.84
C ALA A 312 -11.33 -21.13 9.63
N PRO A 313 -11.22 -20.65 10.89
CA PRO A 313 -12.38 -20.11 11.60
C PRO A 313 -12.91 -18.77 11.07
N ILE A 314 -12.11 -18.01 10.30
CA ILE A 314 -12.44 -16.62 9.92
C ILE A 314 -13.72 -16.51 9.09
N PRO A 315 -13.92 -17.30 8.02
CA PRO A 315 -15.18 -17.30 7.27
C PRO A 315 -16.41 -17.58 8.15
N TRP A 316 -16.31 -18.49 9.12
CA TRP A 316 -17.42 -18.83 10.01
C TRP A 316 -17.74 -17.73 11.01
N ALA A 317 -16.70 -17.07 11.52
CA ALA A 317 -16.86 -15.89 12.39
C ALA A 317 -17.55 -14.74 11.65
N LEU A 318 -17.22 -14.51 10.37
CA LEU A 318 -17.93 -13.54 9.52
C LEU A 318 -19.42 -13.88 9.39
N LEU A 319 -19.78 -15.15 9.14
CA LEU A 319 -21.18 -15.57 9.05
C LEU A 319 -21.95 -15.38 10.37
N SER A 320 -21.24 -15.48 11.49
CA SER A 320 -21.80 -15.33 12.84
C SER A 320 -21.81 -13.87 13.32
N ALA A 321 -21.24 -12.94 12.54
CA ALA A 321 -21.11 -11.55 12.93
C ALA A 321 -22.48 -10.84 12.96
N PRO A 322 -22.70 -9.91 13.91
CA PRO A 322 -23.90 -9.11 13.93
C PRO A 322 -24.00 -8.28 12.64
N LYS A 323 -25.21 -8.09 12.12
CA LYS A 323 -25.50 -7.38 10.85
C LYS A 323 -25.05 -8.09 9.57
N PHE A 324 -24.56 -9.33 9.65
CA PHE A 324 -24.36 -10.14 8.47
C PHE A 324 -25.69 -10.35 7.73
N ASN A 325 -25.71 -10.11 6.42
CA ASN A 325 -26.87 -10.32 5.57
C ASN A 325 -26.44 -10.98 4.24
N ALA A 326 -26.73 -12.27 4.08
CA ALA A 326 -26.37 -13.03 2.89
C ALA A 326 -27.09 -12.56 1.60
N GLN A 327 -28.22 -11.85 1.73
CA GLN A 327 -28.98 -11.32 0.59
C GLN A 327 -28.40 -10.00 0.06
N ASP A 328 -27.49 -9.36 0.81
CA ASP A 328 -26.81 -8.14 0.38
C ASP A 328 -25.80 -8.44 -0.74
N ALA A 329 -25.88 -7.66 -1.83
CA ALA A 329 -25.03 -7.87 -3.01
C ALA A 329 -23.53 -7.64 -2.74
N GLN A 330 -23.18 -6.72 -1.83
CA GLN A 330 -21.80 -6.46 -1.43
C GLN A 330 -21.28 -7.61 -0.55
N ILE A 331 -22.09 -8.08 0.41
CA ILE A 331 -21.74 -9.24 1.25
C ILE A 331 -21.56 -10.50 0.40
N ARG A 332 -22.35 -10.67 -0.66
CA ARG A 332 -22.15 -11.78 -1.61
C ARG A 332 -20.74 -11.81 -2.20
N THR A 333 -20.13 -10.64 -2.46
CA THR A 333 -18.73 -10.59 -2.92
C THR A 333 -17.72 -10.95 -1.83
N VAL A 334 -18.03 -10.63 -0.57
CA VAL A 334 -17.24 -11.07 0.60
C VAL A 334 -17.32 -12.59 0.73
N LEU A 335 -18.51 -13.19 0.56
CA LEU A 335 -18.69 -14.64 0.59
C LEU A 335 -17.89 -15.37 -0.50
N PHE A 336 -17.71 -14.76 -1.68
CA PHE A 336 -16.83 -15.32 -2.69
C PHE A 336 -15.37 -15.36 -2.22
N GLU A 337 -14.85 -14.31 -1.59
CA GLU A 337 -13.48 -14.34 -1.05
C GLU A 337 -13.36 -15.29 0.16
N ALA A 338 -14.38 -15.35 1.01
CA ALA A 338 -14.45 -16.31 2.12
C ALA A 338 -14.42 -17.77 1.62
N GLY A 339 -15.22 -18.09 0.60
CA GLY A 339 -15.18 -19.39 -0.06
C GLY A 339 -13.83 -19.68 -0.72
N SER A 340 -13.17 -18.66 -1.26
CA SER A 340 -11.81 -18.82 -1.83
C SER A 340 -10.80 -19.22 -0.78
N LEU A 341 -10.88 -18.62 0.41
CA LEU A 341 -10.04 -18.97 1.54
C LEU A 341 -10.27 -20.44 1.93
N LEU A 342 -11.52 -20.84 2.20
CA LEU A 342 -11.87 -22.22 2.58
C LEU A 342 -11.37 -23.24 1.54
N TRP A 343 -11.57 -22.95 0.25
CA TRP A 343 -11.13 -23.81 -0.85
C TRP A 343 -9.61 -23.91 -0.94
N THR A 344 -8.91 -22.80 -0.73
CA THR A 344 -7.44 -22.76 -0.76
C THR A 344 -6.86 -23.54 0.43
N ILE A 345 -7.43 -23.37 1.63
CA ILE A 345 -7.02 -24.12 2.82
C ILE A 345 -7.11 -25.62 2.57
N LEU A 346 -8.25 -26.11 2.07
CA LEU A 346 -8.44 -27.53 1.77
C LEU A 346 -7.33 -28.11 0.87
N ARG A 347 -6.90 -27.36 -0.14
CA ARG A 347 -5.85 -27.79 -1.07
C ARG A 347 -4.44 -27.75 -0.48
N LYS A 348 -4.21 -26.98 0.57
CA LYS A 348 -2.90 -26.95 1.27
C LYS A 348 -2.81 -27.98 2.38
N THR A 349 -3.94 -28.34 3.00
CA THR A 349 -3.95 -29.17 4.21
C THR A 349 -4.63 -30.53 4.03
N GLY A 350 -5.36 -30.73 2.94
CA GLY A 350 -5.95 -32.02 2.55
C GLY A 350 -6.97 -32.53 3.56
N VAL A 351 -6.90 -33.84 3.84
CA VAL A 351 -7.84 -34.59 4.70
C VAL A 351 -7.98 -33.98 6.10
N ARG A 352 -6.91 -33.41 6.67
CA ARG A 352 -6.95 -32.78 8.00
C ARG A 352 -8.00 -31.68 8.09
N TYR A 353 -8.13 -30.85 7.05
CA TYR A 353 -9.15 -29.81 7.03
C TYR A 353 -10.53 -30.36 6.69
N ARG A 354 -10.61 -31.38 5.84
CA ARG A 354 -11.86 -32.10 5.54
C ARG A 354 -12.52 -32.61 6.82
N ASP A 355 -11.72 -33.20 7.71
CA ASP A 355 -12.19 -33.73 8.99
C ASP A 355 -12.61 -32.61 9.96
N GLN A 356 -11.80 -31.55 10.08
CA GLN A 356 -12.14 -30.38 10.89
C GLN A 356 -13.45 -29.74 10.44
N LEU A 357 -13.58 -29.47 9.14
CA LEU A 357 -14.75 -28.87 8.53
C LEU A 357 -16.01 -29.73 8.73
N SER A 358 -15.89 -31.05 8.62
CA SER A 358 -16.99 -31.98 8.90
C SER A 358 -17.44 -31.88 10.36
N GLY A 359 -16.48 -31.78 11.29
CA GLY A 359 -16.74 -31.55 12.71
C GLY A 359 -17.44 -30.21 12.98
N GLU A 360 -16.95 -29.12 12.38
CA GLU A 360 -17.53 -27.78 12.49
C GLU A 360 -18.97 -27.74 11.97
N LEU A 361 -19.22 -28.28 10.78
CA LEU A 361 -20.57 -28.34 10.20
C LEU A 361 -21.52 -29.19 11.05
N ARG A 362 -21.05 -30.33 11.59
CA ARG A 362 -21.84 -31.16 12.51
C ARG A 362 -22.17 -30.41 13.80
N GLY A 363 -21.20 -29.65 14.35
CA GLY A 363 -21.40 -28.78 15.51
C GLY A 363 -22.44 -27.67 15.27
N LEU A 364 -22.55 -27.20 14.02
CA LEU A 364 -23.58 -26.26 13.57
C LEU A 364 -24.94 -26.92 13.24
N GLY A 365 -25.07 -28.23 13.47
CA GLY A 365 -26.33 -28.98 13.26
C GLY A 365 -26.59 -29.43 11.81
N ALA A 366 -25.57 -29.44 10.94
CA ALA A 366 -25.73 -29.96 9.58
C ALA A 366 -25.91 -31.49 9.57
N SER A 367 -26.78 -32.00 8.70
CA SER A 367 -26.93 -33.46 8.48
C SER A 367 -25.72 -34.03 7.73
N GLU A 368 -25.46 -35.33 7.87
CA GLU A 368 -24.36 -36.01 7.13
C GLU A 368 -24.52 -35.85 5.61
N ASP A 369 -25.75 -35.85 5.09
CA ASP A 369 -26.02 -35.57 3.67
C ASP A 369 -25.61 -34.15 3.28
N SER A 370 -25.89 -33.16 4.14
CA SER A 370 -25.51 -31.76 3.91
C SER A 370 -23.99 -31.56 3.97
N ILE A 371 -23.32 -32.26 4.90
CA ILE A 371 -21.86 -32.27 5.02
C ILE A 371 -21.25 -32.90 3.75
N GLY A 372 -21.79 -34.04 3.31
CA GLY A 372 -21.37 -34.69 2.07
C GLY A 372 -21.50 -33.78 0.84
N GLN A 373 -22.65 -33.11 0.69
CA GLN A 373 -22.87 -32.13 -0.39
C GLN A 373 -21.91 -30.95 -0.31
N PHE A 374 -21.64 -30.42 0.88
CA PHE A 374 -20.71 -29.31 1.06
C PHE A 374 -19.29 -29.69 0.65
N LEU A 375 -18.82 -30.87 1.10
CA LEU A 375 -17.50 -31.38 0.75
C LEU A 375 -17.37 -31.70 -0.74
N GLN A 376 -18.42 -32.28 -1.35
CA GLN A 376 -18.44 -32.52 -2.80
C GLN A 376 -18.36 -31.20 -3.58
N GLY A 377 -19.03 -30.15 -3.11
CA GLY A 377 -18.93 -28.81 -3.70
C GLY A 377 -17.51 -28.24 -3.71
N MET A 378 -16.65 -28.64 -2.75
CA MET A 378 -15.26 -28.19 -2.66
C MET A 378 -14.30 -28.88 -3.64
N GLU A 379 -14.69 -30.00 -4.24
CA GLU A 379 -13.83 -30.78 -5.14
C GLU A 379 -13.65 -30.10 -6.53
N GLY A 380 -14.55 -29.18 -6.88
CA GLY A 380 -14.53 -28.44 -8.14
C GLY A 380 -13.52 -27.29 -8.22
N ASP A 381 -13.64 -26.49 -9.28
CA ASP A 381 -12.86 -25.26 -9.43
C ASP A 381 -13.31 -24.17 -8.45
N VAL A 382 -12.41 -23.23 -8.17
CA VAL A 382 -12.65 -22.15 -7.20
C VAL A 382 -13.85 -21.28 -7.59
N ALA A 383 -14.10 -21.03 -8.88
CA ALA A 383 -15.18 -20.15 -9.31
C ALA A 383 -16.55 -20.81 -9.08
N SER A 384 -16.66 -22.11 -9.36
CA SER A 384 -17.83 -22.91 -9.02
C SER A 384 -18.06 -22.97 -7.52
N TYR A 385 -17.01 -23.22 -6.74
CA TYR A 385 -17.14 -23.28 -5.27
C TYR A 385 -17.55 -21.94 -4.64
N ARG A 386 -17.00 -20.80 -5.11
CA ARG A 386 -17.42 -19.46 -4.67
C ARG A 386 -18.93 -19.27 -4.81
N LYS A 387 -19.49 -19.64 -5.96
CA LYS A 387 -20.93 -19.54 -6.23
C LYS A 387 -21.74 -20.49 -5.35
N PHE A 388 -21.27 -21.73 -5.21
CA PHE A 388 -21.88 -22.73 -4.33
C PHE A 388 -21.92 -22.24 -2.89
N PHE A 389 -20.80 -21.79 -2.32
CA PHE A 389 -20.71 -21.34 -0.93
C PHE A 389 -21.63 -20.16 -0.66
N ALA A 390 -21.62 -19.14 -1.52
CA ALA A 390 -22.53 -18.01 -1.36
C ALA A 390 -24.01 -18.42 -1.45
N GLY A 391 -24.35 -19.35 -2.34
CA GLY A 391 -25.72 -19.89 -2.45
C GLY A 391 -26.12 -20.75 -1.24
N PHE A 392 -25.21 -21.57 -0.75
CA PHE A 392 -25.40 -22.40 0.44
C PHE A 392 -25.66 -21.55 1.69
N VAL A 393 -24.93 -20.44 1.84
CA VAL A 393 -25.12 -19.50 2.95
C VAL A 393 -26.41 -18.70 2.81
N ALA A 394 -26.80 -18.29 1.58
CA ALA A 394 -28.02 -17.51 1.35
C ALA A 394 -29.31 -18.36 1.34
N GLY A 395 -29.20 -19.68 1.19
CA GLY A 395 -30.30 -20.63 1.28
C GLY A 395 -30.58 -21.15 2.69
N LYS A 396 -29.71 -20.82 3.65
CA LYS A 396 -30.01 -20.87 5.09
C LYS A 396 -30.69 -19.56 5.49
#